data_AF-A0A2S8GK15-F1
#
_entry.id   AF-A0A2S8GK15-F1
#
_cell.length_a   1.000
_cell.length_b   1.000
_cell.length_c   1.000
_cell.angle_alpha   90.00
_cell.angle_beta   90.00
_cell.angle_gamma   90.00
#
_symmetry.space_group_name_H-M   'P 1'
#
loop_
_entity.id
_entity.type
_entity.pdbx_description
1 polymer ?
#
loop_
_entity_poly.entity_id
_entity_poly.type
_entity_poly.pdbx_seq_one_letter_code
_entity_poly.pdbx_strand_id
1 'polypeptide(L)'
;MKFEDGSPVPYGMVRFVNDSYETFGNINDGVVEIGDADGGVPPGVYKIAVQATIDEGEKRGESIIKTKYASVNTSGLEITVEENKSIDIVVEKP
;
A
#
# COMPACT_ATOMS: atom_id res chain seq x y z
N MET A 1 4.51 6.45 0.60
CA MET A 1 3.50 5.98 1.56
C MET A 1 3.83 6.53 2.94
N LYS A 2 2.85 7.15 3.60
CA LYS A 2 3.05 7.81 4.90
C LYS A 2 1.79 7.74 5.76
N PHE A 3 1.96 7.93 7.06
CA PHE A 3 0.88 8.23 7.97
C PHE A 3 0.36 9.65 7.77
N GLU A 4 -0.82 9.96 8.30
CA GLU A 4 -1.39 11.33 8.26
C GLU A 4 -0.49 12.38 8.92
N ASP A 5 0.32 11.99 9.90
CA ASP A 5 1.30 12.87 10.55
C ASP A 5 2.58 13.10 9.72
N GLY A 6 2.65 12.50 8.52
CA GLY A 6 3.77 12.61 7.59
C GLY A 6 4.90 11.62 7.82
N SER A 7 4.89 10.85 8.92
CA SER A 7 5.90 9.81 9.16
C SER A 7 5.76 8.65 8.15
N PRO A 8 6.87 8.03 7.71
CA PRO A 8 6.80 6.92 6.77
C PRO A 8 6.18 5.67 7.42
N VAL A 9 5.47 4.88 6.62
CA VAL A 9 5.05 3.54 7.05
C VAL A 9 6.27 2.62 6.98
N PRO A 10 6.72 2.01 8.08
CA PRO A 10 8.04 1.37 8.13
C PRO A 10 8.13 0.10 7.29
N TYR A 11 7.12 -0.77 7.36
CA TYR A 11 7.07 -2.03 6.61
C TYR A 11 5.62 -2.47 6.35
N GLY A 12 5.41 -3.19 5.25
CA GLY A 12 4.12 -3.78 4.91
C GLY A 12 3.98 -4.17 3.44
N MET A 13 2.75 -4.32 2.98
CA MET A 13 2.39 -4.64 1.61
C MET A 13 1.24 -3.74 1.13
N VAL A 14 1.30 -3.36 -0.15
CA VAL A 14 0.22 -2.69 -0.87
C VAL A 14 -0.28 -3.61 -1.97
N ARG A 15 -1.60 -3.75 -2.10
CA ARG A 15 -2.26 -4.46 -3.19
C ARG A 15 -2.96 -3.46 -4.09
N PHE A 16 -2.77 -3.61 -5.39
CA PHE A 16 -3.36 -2.80 -6.45
C PHE A 16 -4.34 -3.67 -7.22
N VAL A 17 -5.60 -3.26 -7.29
CA VAL A 17 -6.66 -4.05 -7.95
C VAL A 17 -7.50 -3.16 -8.85
N ASN A 18 -7.66 -3.57 -10.11
CA ASN A 18 -8.69 -3.06 -11.00
C ASN A 18 -9.44 -4.25 -11.64
N ASP A 19 -10.35 -3.98 -12.58
CA ASP A 19 -11.19 -5.03 -13.17
C ASP A 19 -10.42 -6.04 -14.04
N SER A 20 -9.20 -5.74 -14.46
CA SER A 20 -8.42 -6.51 -15.43
C SER A 20 -7.01 -6.92 -14.95
N TYR A 21 -6.55 -6.38 -13.82
CA TYR A 21 -5.20 -6.54 -13.32
C TYR A 21 -5.15 -6.46 -11.79
N GLU A 22 -4.30 -7.31 -11.21
CA GLU A 22 -4.00 -7.33 -9.80
C GLU A 22 -2.50 -7.52 -9.61
N THR A 23 -1.91 -6.73 -8.73
CA THR A 23 -0.52 -6.88 -8.32
C THR A 23 -0.31 -6.41 -6.88
N PHE A 24 0.90 -6.62 -6.35
CA PHE A 24 1.29 -6.22 -5.02
C PHE A 24 2.69 -5.59 -5.03
N GLY A 25 2.91 -4.70 -4.06
CA GLY A 25 4.22 -4.11 -3.78
C GLY A 25 4.53 -4.18 -2.29
N ASN A 26 5.81 -4.23 -1.97
CA ASN A 26 6.28 -4.18 -0.58
C ASN A 26 6.51 -2.74 -0.16
N ILE A 27 6.24 -2.44 1.11
CA ILE A 27 6.52 -1.13 1.71
C ILE A 27 7.82 -1.26 2.49
N ASN A 28 8.77 -0.38 2.20
CA ASN A 28 10.04 -0.28 2.90
C ASN A 28 10.29 1.21 3.20
N ASP A 29 10.16 1.61 4.48
CA ASP A 29 10.34 2.99 4.95
C ASP A 29 9.57 4.03 4.11
N GLY A 30 8.29 3.75 3.87
CA GLY A 30 7.40 4.59 3.08
C GLY A 30 7.60 4.50 1.56
N VAL A 31 8.63 3.82 1.06
CA VAL A 31 8.78 3.51 -0.36
C VAL A 31 7.94 2.27 -0.69
N VAL A 32 7.22 2.30 -1.81
CA VAL A 32 6.46 1.14 -2.31
C VAL A 32 7.20 0.58 -3.51
N GLU A 33 7.75 -0.62 -3.36
CA GLU A 33 8.46 -1.35 -4.40
C GLU A 33 7.51 -2.37 -5.00
N ILE A 34 7.12 -2.17 -6.26
CA ILE A 34 6.22 -3.06 -6.98
C ILE A 34 7.08 -3.92 -7.90
N GLY A 35 6.81 -5.23 -7.93
CA GLY A 35 7.69 -6.21 -8.57
C GLY A 35 8.06 -5.86 -10.02
N ASP A 36 9.34 -5.58 -10.27
CA ASP A 36 9.92 -5.34 -11.59
C ASP A 36 9.86 -6.57 -12.52
N ALA A 37 9.61 -7.77 -11.97
CA ALA A 37 9.65 -9.03 -12.72
C ALA A 37 8.57 -9.17 -13.80
N ASP A 38 7.45 -8.43 -13.69
CA ASP A 38 6.29 -8.53 -14.59
C ASP A 38 6.09 -7.29 -15.50
N GLY A 39 7.03 -6.33 -15.49
CA GLY A 39 6.95 -5.10 -16.29
C GLY A 39 6.22 -3.93 -15.61
N GLY A 40 6.03 -3.99 -14.29
CA GLY A 40 5.46 -2.92 -13.47
C GLY A 40 3.93 -2.95 -13.35
N VAL A 41 3.34 -1.80 -13.04
CA VAL A 41 1.88 -1.64 -12.98
C VAL A 41 1.40 -0.91 -14.23
N PRO A 42 0.55 -1.53 -15.06
CA PRO A 42 0.00 -0.85 -16.23
C PRO A 42 -0.74 0.43 -15.82
N PRO A 43 -0.69 1.50 -16.63
CA PRO A 43 -1.46 2.70 -16.37
C PRO A 43 -2.96 2.39 -16.22
N GLY A 44 -3.60 3.04 -15.25
CA GLY A 44 -5.01 2.78 -14.94
C GLY A 44 -5.41 3.24 -13.55
N VAL A 45 -6.69 3.09 -13.25
CA VAL A 45 -7.25 3.40 -11.93
C VAL A 45 -7.32 2.12 -11.11
N TYR A 46 -6.75 2.16 -9.90
CA TYR A 46 -6.66 1.00 -9.01
C TYR A 46 -7.26 1.31 -7.66
N LYS A 47 -8.02 0.36 -7.13
CA LYS A 47 -8.38 0.29 -5.72
C LYS A 47 -7.22 -0.30 -4.93
N ILE A 48 -6.96 0.30 -3.78
CA ILE A 48 -5.78 -0.03 -2.98
C ILE A 48 -6.17 -0.70 -1.67
N ALA A 49 -5.47 -1.77 -1.31
CA ALA A 49 -5.43 -2.28 0.05
C ALA A 49 -4.01 -2.17 0.60
N VAL A 50 -3.90 -1.86 1.88
CA VAL A 50 -2.63 -1.74 2.59
C VAL A 50 -2.69 -2.64 3.81
N GLN A 51 -1.63 -3.42 4.00
CA GLN A 51 -1.39 -4.19 5.22
C GLN A 51 -0.03 -3.78 5.76
N ALA A 52 0.01 -3.25 6.97
CA ALA A 52 1.25 -2.89 7.63
C ALA A 52 1.18 -3.39 9.07
N THR A 53 2.15 -4.19 9.47
CA THR A 53 2.20 -4.82 10.80
C THR A 53 3.56 -4.62 11.42
N ILE A 54 3.63 -4.73 12.75
CA ILE A 54 4.90 -4.81 13.48
C ILE A 54 5.61 -6.10 13.07
N ASP A 55 6.88 -6.03 12.65
CA ASP A 55 7.64 -7.20 12.16
C ASP A 55 8.47 -7.90 13.25
N GLU A 56 8.64 -7.28 14.43
CA GLU A 56 9.50 -7.80 15.50
C GLU A 56 8.91 -7.64 16.91
N GLY A 57 9.41 -8.44 17.86
CA GLY A 57 9.06 -8.35 19.28
C GLY A 57 7.73 -9.02 19.65
N GLU A 58 7.26 -8.77 20.88
CA GLU A 58 6.04 -9.38 21.43
C GLU A 58 4.76 -8.98 20.70
N LYS A 59 4.77 -7.81 20.05
CA LYS A 59 3.63 -7.27 19.30
C LYS A 59 3.67 -7.59 17.82
N ARG A 60 4.57 -8.50 17.40
CA ARG A 60 4.69 -8.90 16.00
C ARG A 60 3.33 -9.34 15.44
N GLY A 61 2.98 -8.82 14.26
CA GLY A 61 1.71 -9.08 13.60
C GLY A 61 0.58 -8.13 13.98
N GLU A 62 0.73 -7.27 15.00
CA GLU A 62 -0.24 -6.21 15.26
C GLU A 62 -0.23 -5.20 14.11
N SER A 63 -1.43 -4.79 13.65
CA SER A 63 -1.59 -3.77 12.62
C SER A 63 -1.13 -2.41 13.13
N ILE A 64 -0.34 -1.71 12.33
CA ILE A 64 0.09 -0.32 12.60
C ILE A 64 -0.71 0.70 11.80
N ILE A 65 -1.78 0.28 11.13
CA ILE A 65 -2.74 1.11 10.39
C ILE A 65 -4.18 0.70 10.74
N LYS A 66 -5.16 1.58 10.45
CA LYS A 66 -6.58 1.21 10.59
C LYS A 66 -6.95 0.02 9.71
N THR A 67 -7.72 -0.91 10.28
CA THR A 67 -8.09 -2.17 9.62
C THR A 67 -8.91 -1.99 8.34
N LYS A 68 -9.59 -0.85 8.18
CA LYS A 68 -10.34 -0.54 6.94
C LYS A 68 -9.44 -0.61 5.70
N TYR A 69 -8.15 -0.30 5.82
CA TYR A 69 -7.23 -0.32 4.70
C TYR A 69 -6.85 -1.73 4.23
N ALA A 70 -7.07 -2.77 5.03
CA ALA A 70 -6.67 -4.14 4.72
C ALA A 70 -7.47 -4.78 3.56
N SER A 71 -8.53 -4.13 3.07
CA SER A 71 -9.36 -4.60 1.95
C SER A 71 -9.66 -3.48 0.97
N VAL A 72 -9.59 -3.80 -0.33
CA VAL A 72 -9.91 -2.89 -1.44
C VAL A 72 -11.37 -2.41 -1.43
N ASN A 73 -12.25 -3.15 -0.72
CA ASN A 73 -13.66 -2.81 -0.62
C ASN A 73 -13.96 -1.83 0.54
N THR A 74 -13.06 -1.73 1.52
CA THR A 74 -13.26 -0.92 2.73
C THR A 74 -12.24 0.20 2.87
N SER A 75 -11.15 0.17 2.12
CA SER A 75 -10.07 1.16 2.24
C SER A 75 -10.52 2.56 1.83
N GLY A 76 -11.40 2.65 0.83
CA GLY A 76 -11.77 3.90 0.17
C GLY A 76 -10.60 4.54 -0.60
N LEU A 77 -9.49 3.83 -0.78
CA LEU A 77 -8.30 4.31 -1.47
C LEU A 77 -8.39 3.98 -2.96
N GLU A 78 -8.28 5.01 -3.78
CA GLU A 78 -8.22 4.92 -5.24
C GLU A 78 -7.05 5.76 -5.74
N ILE A 79 -6.26 5.20 -6.65
CA ILE A 79 -5.11 5.89 -7.25
C ILE A 79 -5.15 5.75 -8.76
N THR A 80 -4.60 6.76 -9.44
CA THR A 80 -4.29 6.65 -10.87
C THR A 80 -2.82 6.34 -11.02
N VAL A 81 -2.51 5.20 -11.62
CA VAL A 81 -1.15 4.83 -12.04
C VAL A 81 -0.93 5.42 -13.43
N GLU A 82 0.15 6.18 -13.58
CA GLU A 82 0.60 6.74 -14.84
C GLU A 82 2.09 6.44 -15.00
N GLU A 83 2.56 6.32 -16.24
CA GLU A 83 3.98 6.09 -16.50
C GLU A 83 4.86 7.20 -15.90
N ASN A 84 5.93 6.78 -15.21
CA ASN A 84 6.94 7.68 -14.63
C ASN A 84 6.42 8.71 -13.62
N LYS A 85 5.28 8.45 -12.97
CA LYS A 85 4.77 9.30 -11.88
C LYS A 85 4.83 8.58 -10.53
N SER A 86 5.25 9.33 -9.51
CA SER A 86 5.18 8.89 -8.12
C SER A 86 3.73 8.85 -7.63
N ILE A 87 3.45 7.91 -6.75
CA ILE A 87 2.13 7.72 -6.15
C ILE A 87 2.23 7.99 -4.65
N ASP A 88 1.38 8.89 -4.16
CA ASP A 88 1.28 9.21 -2.74
C ASP A 88 0.07 8.50 -2.11
N ILE A 89 0.35 7.57 -1.20
CA ILE A 89 -0.68 6.91 -0.39
C ILE A 89 -0.52 7.35 1.07
N VAL A 90 -1.62 7.82 1.66
CA VAL A 90 -1.69 8.26 3.06
C VAL A 90 -2.66 7.36 3.83
N VAL A 91 -2.24 6.89 5.00
CA VAL A 91 -3.02 5.99 5.85
C VAL A 91 -3.09 6.47 7.31
N GLU A 92 -4.19 6.15 7.98
CA GLU A 92 -4.37 6.41 9.41
C GLU A 92 -3.70 5.33 10.28
N LYS A 93 -3.09 5.76 11.40
CA LYS A 93 -2.69 4.88 12.50
C LYS A 93 -3.92 4.21 13.16
N PRO A 94 -3.74 3.08 13.87
CA PRO A 94 -4.84 2.27 14.40
C PRO A 94 -5.88 3.09 15.18
#